data_AF-A0A0M8YPV2-F1
#
_entry.id   AF-A0A0M8YPV2-F1
#
_cell.length_a   1.000
_cell.length_b   1.000
_cell.length_c   1.000
_cell.angle_alpha   90.00
_cell.angle_beta   90.00
_cell.angle_gamma   90.00
#
_symmetry.space_group_name_H-M   'P 1'
#
loop_
_entity.id
_entity.type
_entity.pdbx_description
1 polymer ?
#
loop_
_entity_poly.entity_id
_entity_poly.type
_entity_poly.pdbx_seq_one_letter_code
_entity_poly.pdbx_strand_id
1 'polypeptide(L)'
;MYTLTTDETSRQQVDALPAQALAPFAEVRAVLEVAPWNGQPYHRDKPDTPMRAMSFGPHGQGDVVYLILEDPRRVDLLLVLWID
;
A
#
# COMPACT_ATOMS: atom_id res chain seq x y z
N MET A 1 -2.69 10.80 11.72
CA MET A 1 -3.14 9.56 11.05
C MET A 1 -3.56 9.92 9.64
N TYR A 2 -3.26 9.09 8.66
CA TYR A 2 -3.72 9.22 7.27
C TYR A 2 -5.00 8.40 7.09
N THR A 3 -5.91 8.88 6.25
CA THR A 3 -7.07 8.10 5.80
C THR A 3 -6.67 7.25 4.60
N LEU A 4 -6.91 5.94 4.65
CA LEU A 4 -6.72 5.07 3.48
C LEU A 4 -7.98 5.07 2.61
N THR A 5 -7.77 5.18 1.31
CA THR A 5 -8.82 5.17 0.30
C THR A 5 -8.48 4.18 -0.81
N THR A 6 -9.53 3.53 -1.31
CA THR A 6 -9.48 2.66 -2.48
C THR A 6 -10.44 3.20 -3.54
N ASP A 7 -10.00 3.20 -4.78
CA ASP A 7 -10.89 3.32 -5.93
C ASP A 7 -11.53 1.96 -6.27
N GLU A 8 -12.24 1.88 -7.40
CA GLU A 8 -12.87 0.62 -7.82
C GLU A 8 -11.84 -0.46 -8.15
N THR A 9 -10.75 -0.09 -8.82
CA THR A 9 -9.70 -1.03 -9.25
C THR A 9 -8.94 -1.62 -8.06
N SER A 10 -8.47 -0.77 -7.14
CA SER A 10 -7.77 -1.22 -5.93
C SER A 10 -8.68 -2.00 -4.99
N ARG A 11 -9.99 -1.69 -4.94
CA ARG A 11 -10.94 -2.50 -4.15
C ARG A 11 -11.05 -3.92 -4.70
N GLN A 12 -11.19 -4.09 -6.01
CA GLN A 12 -11.25 -5.41 -6.64
C GLN A 12 -9.97 -6.23 -6.39
N GLN A 13 -8.82 -5.57 -6.35
CA GLN A 13 -7.54 -6.21 -6.02
C GLN A 13 -7.49 -6.68 -4.57
N VAL A 14 -7.98 -5.85 -3.63
CA VAL A 14 -8.10 -6.24 -2.21
C VAL A 14 -9.06 -7.40 -2.04
N ASP A 15 -10.20 -7.39 -2.73
CA ASP A 15 -11.21 -8.45 -2.67
C ASP A 15 -10.70 -9.77 -3.28
N ALA A 16 -9.73 -9.70 -4.19
CA ALA A 16 -9.09 -10.86 -4.81
C ALA A 16 -7.94 -11.45 -3.97
N LEU A 17 -7.57 -10.84 -2.85
CA LEU A 17 -6.51 -11.35 -2.00
C LEU A 17 -6.86 -12.74 -1.44
N PRO A 18 -5.95 -13.71 -1.50
CA PRO A 18 -6.19 -15.01 -0.90
C PRO A 18 -6.16 -14.92 0.63
N ALA A 19 -6.77 -15.88 1.31
CA ALA A 19 -6.95 -15.83 2.76
C ALA A 19 -5.63 -15.63 3.54
N GLN A 20 -4.53 -16.23 3.08
CA GLN A 20 -3.21 -16.08 3.68
C GLN A 20 -2.63 -14.67 3.59
N ALA A 21 -3.10 -13.85 2.64
CA ALA A 21 -2.64 -12.47 2.45
C ALA A 21 -3.40 -11.46 3.32
N LEU A 22 -4.57 -11.82 3.87
CA LEU A 22 -5.45 -10.88 4.57
C LEU A 22 -4.82 -10.29 5.84
N ALA A 23 -4.21 -11.15 6.67
CA ALA A 23 -3.53 -10.71 7.89
C ALA A 23 -2.33 -9.78 7.60
N PRO A 24 -1.34 -10.16 6.77
CA PRO A 24 -0.22 -9.27 6.49
C PRO A 24 -0.63 -8.01 5.71
N PHE A 25 -1.68 -8.07 4.89
CA PHE A 25 -2.23 -6.87 4.26
C PHE A 25 -2.84 -5.90 5.29
N ALA A 26 -3.56 -6.42 6.29
CA ALA A 26 -4.11 -5.60 7.37
C ALA A 26 -3.01 -4.89 8.19
N GLU A 27 -1.87 -5.56 8.41
CA GLU A 27 -0.71 -4.96 9.07
C GLU A 27 -0.14 -3.78 8.26
N VAL A 28 0.04 -3.95 6.95
CA VAL A 28 0.47 -2.85 6.08
C VAL A 28 -0.53 -1.70 6.09
N ARG A 29 -1.84 -1.97 6.05
CA ARG A 29 -2.85 -0.91 6.14
C ARG A 29 -2.69 -0.08 7.41
N ALA A 30 -2.46 -0.73 8.55
CA ALA A 30 -2.22 -0.03 9.83
C ALA A 30 -0.93 0.81 9.79
N VAL A 31 0.14 0.31 9.15
CA VAL A 31 1.38 1.09 8.95
C VAL A 31 1.11 2.34 8.09
N LEU A 32 0.36 2.20 7.00
CA LEU A 32 0.05 3.33 6.10
C LEU A 32 -0.79 4.42 6.76
N GLU A 33 -1.63 4.08 7.74
CA GLU A 33 -2.38 5.07 8.53
C GLU A 33 -1.45 5.92 9.43
N VAL A 34 -0.30 5.39 9.85
CA VAL A 34 0.58 6.03 10.82
C VAL A 34 1.81 6.65 10.16
N ALA A 35 2.50 5.90 9.30
CA ALA A 35 3.81 6.25 8.75
C ALA A 35 3.95 5.81 7.28
N PRO A 36 3.16 6.36 6.35
CA PRO A 36 3.17 5.94 4.94
C PRO A 36 4.49 6.26 4.23
N TRP A 37 5.29 7.22 4.71
CA TRP A 37 6.61 7.54 4.15
C TRP A 37 7.68 6.48 4.41
N ASN A 38 7.40 5.46 5.23
CA ASN A 38 8.33 4.35 5.47
C ASN A 38 8.46 3.39 4.28
N GLY A 39 7.56 3.48 3.29
CA GLY A 39 7.68 2.70 2.06
C GLY A 39 8.83 3.15 1.17
N GLN A 40 9.26 2.25 0.29
CA GLN A 40 10.29 2.56 -0.69
C GLN A 40 9.76 3.55 -1.74
N PRO A 41 10.58 4.49 -2.24
CA PRO A 41 10.19 5.30 -3.38
C PRO A 41 9.87 4.42 -4.58
N TYR A 42 8.70 4.64 -5.19
CA TYR A 42 8.31 3.88 -6.39
C TYR A 42 9.24 4.22 -7.57
N HIS A 43 9.59 5.50 -7.72
CA HIS A 43 10.57 5.96 -8.70
C HIS A 43 11.93 6.20 -8.01
N ARG A 44 12.89 5.29 -8.24
CA ARG A 44 14.23 5.37 -7.64
C ARG A 44 14.99 6.65 -7.98
N ASP A 45 14.81 7.16 -9.20
CA ASP A 45 15.46 8.39 -9.67
C ASP A 45 14.77 9.67 -9.14
N LYS A 46 13.60 9.53 -8.52
CA LYS A 46 12.82 10.63 -7.92
C LYS A 46 12.34 10.24 -6.52
N PRO A 47 13.28 10.06 -5.57
CA PRO A 47 13.00 9.44 -4.27
C PRO A 47 12.08 10.25 -3.37
N ASP A 48 11.94 11.56 -3.63
CA ASP A 48 11.10 12.47 -2.84
C ASP A 48 9.65 12.52 -3.31
N THR A 49 9.30 11.78 -4.37
CA THR A 49 7.91 11.72 -4.86
C THR A 49 6.99 11.03 -3.85
N PRO A 50 5.70 11.40 -3.80
CA PRO A 50 4.74 10.84 -2.85
C PRO A 50 4.29 9.41 -3.19
N MET A 51 4.68 8.87 -4.34
CA MET A 51 4.33 7.52 -4.75
C MET A 51 5.34 6.53 -4.17
N ARG A 52 4.84 5.55 -3.44
CA ARG A 52 5.62 4.60 -2.65
C ARG A 52 5.17 3.17 -2.89
N ALA A 53 6.05 2.22 -2.57
CA ALA A 53 5.76 0.81 -2.55
C ALA A 53 6.15 0.19 -1.20
N MET A 54 5.39 -0.81 -0.75
CA MET A 54 5.67 -1.56 0.46
C MET A 54 5.29 -3.02 0.28
N SER A 55 6.28 -3.90 0.41
CA SER A 55 6.04 -5.35 0.35
C SER A 55 5.52 -5.88 1.67
N PHE A 56 4.70 -6.93 1.62
CA PHE A 56 4.09 -7.59 2.77
C PHE A 56 4.04 -9.11 2.62
N GLY A 57 3.65 -9.79 3.69
CA GLY A 57 3.68 -11.24 3.78
C GLY A 57 5.05 -11.74 4.27
N PRO A 58 5.10 -12.98 4.80
CA PRO A 58 6.27 -13.53 5.49
C PRO A 58 7.51 -13.63 4.60
N HIS A 59 7.33 -13.68 3.29
CA HIS A 59 8.40 -13.79 2.30
C HIS A 59 8.35 -12.67 1.24
N GLY A 60 7.61 -11.58 1.51
CA GLY A 60 7.46 -10.48 0.54
C GLY A 60 6.61 -10.85 -0.68
N GLN A 61 5.64 -11.76 -0.50
CA GLN A 61 4.73 -12.20 -1.58
C GLN A 61 3.72 -11.13 -1.97
N GLY A 62 3.39 -10.23 -1.04
CA GLY A 62 2.49 -9.12 -1.27
C GLY A 62 3.26 -7.85 -1.62
N ASP A 63 2.67 -7.01 -2.46
CA ASP A 63 3.16 -5.64 -2.67
C ASP A 63 1.99 -4.67 -2.75
N VAL A 64 2.15 -3.50 -2.14
CA VAL A 64 1.21 -2.38 -2.26
C VAL A 64 1.92 -1.18 -2.86
N VAL A 65 1.34 -0.60 -3.92
CA VAL A 65 1.74 0.69 -4.46
C VAL A 65 0.68 1.71 -4.08
N TYR A 66 1.11 2.86 -3.57
CA TYR A 66 0.21 3.87 -3.02
C TYR A 66 0.74 5.28 -3.25
N LEU A 67 -0.18 6.26 -3.17
CA LEU A 67 0.10 7.68 -3.28
C LEU A 67 -0.22 8.40 -1.97
N ILE A 68 0.73 9.18 -1.48
CA ILE A 68 0.56 10.00 -0.27
C ILE A 68 0.11 11.41 -0.64
N LEU A 69 -0.99 11.88 -0.04
CA LEU A 69 -1.42 13.26 -0.07
C LEU A 69 -1.28 13.85 1.32
N GLU A 70 -0.37 14.81 1.49
CA GLU A 70 -0.10 15.46 2.79
C GLU A 70 -1.27 16.32 3.28
N ASP A 71 -1.99 16.94 2.36
CA ASP A 71 -3.23 17.67 2.63
C ASP A 71 -4.29 17.10 1.68
N PRO A 72 -5.19 16.21 2.15
CA PRO A 72 -5.76 16.15 3.51
C PRO A 72 -5.27 14.97 4.39
N ARG A 73 -3.98 14.60 4.35
CA ARG A 73 -3.44 13.37 4.98
C ARG A 73 -4.20 12.13 4.53
N ARG A 74 -4.12 11.82 3.24
CA ARG A 74 -4.75 10.66 2.61
C ARG A 74 -3.70 9.75 1.98
N VAL A 75 -3.97 8.45 1.96
CA VAL A 75 -3.21 7.46 1.20
C VAL A 75 -4.15 6.76 0.24
N ASP A 76 -3.95 6.96 -1.06
CA ASP A 76 -4.69 6.25 -2.10
C ASP A 76 -3.95 4.97 -2.45
N LEU A 77 -4.60 3.81 -2.29
CA LEU A 77 -4.05 2.53 -2.77
C LEU A 77 -4.24 2.47 -4.29
N LEU A 78 -3.16 2.20 -5.01
CA LEU A 78 -3.13 2.17 -6.48
C LEU A 78 -2.99 0.75 -7.03
N LEU A 79 -2.20 -0.08 -6.36
CA LEU A 79 -2.00 -1.48 -6.69
C LEU A 79 -1.92 -2.29 -5.40
N VAL A 80 -2.64 -3.39 -5.33
CA VAL A 80 -2.47 -4.44 -4.32
C VAL A 80 -2.29 -5.75 -5.07
N LEU A 81 -1.15 -6.41 -4.84
CA LEU A 81 -0.79 -7.66 -5.51
C LEU A 81 -0.41 -8.71 -4.48
N TRP A 82 -0.72 -9.96 -4.80
CA TRP A 82 -0.18 -11.13 -4.13
C TRP A 82 0.41 -12.07 -5.19
N ILE A 83 1.67 -12.45 -5.01
CA ILE A 83 2.42 -13.37 -5.87
C ILE A 83 2.61 -14.66 -5.07
N ASP A 84 1.82 -15.68 -5.40
CA ASP A 84 2.02 -17.05 -4.93
C ASP A 84 3.24 -17.70 -5.62
#